data_AF-A0A355BF13-F1
#
_entry.id   AF-A0A355BF13-F1
#
_cell.length_a   1.000
_cell.length_b   1.000
_cell.length_c   1.000
_cell.angle_alpha   90.00
_cell.angle_beta   90.00
_cell.angle_gamma   90.00
#
_symmetry.space_group_name_H-M   'P 1'
#
loop_
_entity.id
_entity.type
_entity.pdbx_description
1 polymer ?
#
loop_
_entity_poly.entity_id
_entity_poly.type
_entity_poly.pdbx_seq_one_letter_code
_entity_poly.pdbx_strand_id
1 'polypeptide(L)'
;LICSQIARFFHVKYIPILHGGNLPYRFKKNPFLCQQIFKNAYKNVAPSKYLLEKCIENGFDNVEFIPNCIQLEGYDFKLRSKIEPKILWVRAFASIYNPQMAVSVLKLIKEKY
;
A
#
# COMPACT_ATOMS: atom_id res chain seq x y z
N LEU A 1 -11.59 12.61 -6.37
CA LEU A 1 -11.71 13.94 -6.98
C LEU A 1 -13.00 14.62 -6.54
N ILE A 2 -14.19 14.11 -6.89
CA ILE A 2 -15.46 14.76 -6.53
C ILE A 2 -15.56 14.99 -5.01
N CYS A 3 -15.27 13.98 -4.19
CA CYS A 3 -15.30 14.13 -2.73
C CYS A 3 -14.34 15.22 -2.21
N SER A 4 -13.14 15.38 -2.78
CA SER A 4 -12.21 16.44 -2.35
C SER A 4 -12.71 17.83 -2.76
N GLN A 5 -13.33 17.95 -3.94
CA GLN A 5 -13.90 19.22 -4.38
C GLN A 5 -15.10 19.63 -3.53
N ILE A 6 -15.98 18.69 -3.18
CA ILE A 6 -17.11 18.93 -2.27
C ILE A 6 -16.59 19.35 -0.89
N ALA A 7 -15.61 18.63 -0.34
CA ALA A 7 -15.01 18.99 0.96
C ALA A 7 -14.43 20.42 0.94
N ARG A 8 -13.74 20.80 -0.14
CA ARG A 8 -13.22 22.17 -0.32
C ARG A 8 -14.34 23.22 -0.40
N PHE A 9 -15.40 22.94 -1.14
CA PHE A 9 -16.54 23.86 -1.28
C PHE A 9 -17.20 24.16 0.08
N PHE A 10 -17.32 23.14 0.94
CA PHE A 10 -17.87 23.29 2.29
C PHE A 10 -16.83 23.61 3.36
N HIS A 11 -15.58 23.93 2.98
CA HIS A 11 -14.47 24.19 3.92
C HIS A 11 -14.19 23.06 4.93
N VAL A 12 -14.52 21.82 4.57
CA VAL A 12 -14.29 20.63 5.40
C VAL A 12 -12.86 20.12 5.17
N LYS A 13 -12.10 19.98 6.27
CA LYS A 13 -10.78 19.33 6.23
C LYS A 13 -10.94 17.86 5.86
N TYR A 14 -10.13 17.40 4.91
CA TYR A 14 -10.08 16.00 4.52
C TYR A 14 -8.64 15.48 4.54
N ILE A 15 -8.51 14.18 4.85
CA ILE A 15 -7.24 13.49 5.00
C ILE A 15 -7.25 12.24 4.12
N PRO A 16 -6.66 12.30 2.90
CA PRO A 16 -6.53 11.12 2.06
C PRO A 16 -5.56 10.11 2.68
N ILE A 17 -5.99 8.85 2.80
CA ILE A 17 -5.09 7.73 3.07
C ILE A 17 -4.58 7.22 1.72
N LEU A 18 -3.28 7.31 1.51
CA LEU A 18 -2.64 6.98 0.25
C LEU A 18 -2.48 5.48 0.14
N HIS A 19 -3.07 4.89 -0.90
CA HIS A 19 -2.99 3.46 -1.16
C HIS A 19 -2.50 3.17 -2.57
N GLY A 20 -1.93 1.97 -2.72
CA GLY A 20 -1.50 1.42 -4.00
C GLY A 20 -0.08 1.84 -4.36
N GLY A 21 0.82 0.85 -4.48
CA GLY A 21 2.20 1.08 -4.91
C GLY A 21 2.32 1.74 -6.30
N ASN A 22 1.26 1.70 -7.12
CA ASN A 22 1.23 2.35 -8.43
C ASN A 22 0.71 3.81 -8.38
N LEU A 23 0.53 4.40 -7.19
CA LEU A 23 0.13 5.80 -7.07
C LEU A 23 1.09 6.79 -7.79
N PRO A 24 2.43 6.58 -7.79
CA PRO A 24 3.35 7.48 -8.50
C PRO A 24 3.11 7.56 -10.01
N TYR A 25 2.62 6.47 -10.61
CA TYR A 25 2.20 6.49 -12.02
C TYR A 25 1.03 7.45 -12.24
N ARG A 26 0.10 7.56 -11.28
CA ARG A 26 -1.03 8.50 -11.38
C ARG A 26 -0.58 9.95 -11.26
N PHE A 27 0.44 10.24 -10.46
CA PHE A 27 1.04 11.58 -10.38
C PHE A 27 1.55 12.04 -11.75
N LYS A 28 2.22 11.13 -12.49
CA LYS A 28 2.71 11.41 -13.85
C LYS A 28 1.59 11.45 -14.89
N LYS A 29 0.64 10.51 -14.83
CA LYS A 29 -0.43 10.39 -15.83
C LYS A 29 -1.47 11.50 -15.73
N ASN A 30 -1.81 11.94 -14.51
CA ASN A 30 -2.87 12.92 -14.26
C ASN A 30 -2.40 13.97 -13.23
N PRO A 31 -1.37 14.76 -13.53
CA PRO A 31 -0.76 15.67 -12.56
C PRO A 31 -1.75 16.71 -12.02
N PHE A 32 -2.56 17.31 -12.90
CA PHE A 32 -3.56 18.30 -12.51
C PHE A 32 -4.57 17.75 -11.50
N LEU A 33 -5.15 16.57 -11.76
CA LEU A 33 -6.13 15.95 -10.87
C LEU A 33 -5.50 15.56 -9.53
N CYS A 34 -4.25 15.08 -9.54
CA CYS A 34 -3.54 14.75 -8.31
C CYS A 34 -3.29 16.00 -7.48
N GLN A 35 -2.88 17.13 -8.09
CA GLN A 35 -2.74 18.39 -7.39
C GLN A 35 -4.06 18.89 -6.79
N GLN A 36 -5.17 18.80 -7.53
CA GLN A 36 -6.48 19.20 -7.02
C GLN A 36 -6.88 18.44 -5.75
N ILE A 37 -6.47 17.18 -5.62
CA ILE A 37 -6.76 16.34 -4.44
C ILE A 37 -5.73 16.54 -3.34
N PHE A 38 -4.45 16.25 -3.61
CA PHE A 38 -3.44 16.04 -2.57
C PHE A 38 -2.83 17.35 -2.08
N LYS A 39 -2.64 18.35 -2.96
CA LYS A 39 -2.10 19.67 -2.57
C LYS A 39 -3.07 20.45 -1.68
N ASN A 40 -4.38 20.25 -1.87
CA ASN A 40 -5.42 20.94 -1.10
C ASN A 40 -5.90 20.14 0.12
N ALA A 41 -5.36 18.94 0.36
CA ALA A 41 -5.69 18.14 1.53
C ALA A 41 -5.15 18.83 2.80
N TYR A 42 -5.85 18.63 3.93
CA TYR A 42 -5.32 19.08 5.22
C TYR A 42 -4.00 18.38 5.53
N LYS A 43 -4.00 17.04 5.38
CA LYS A 43 -2.83 16.16 5.41
C LYS A 43 -3.08 14.97 4.49
N ASN A 44 -2.02 14.39 3.95
CA ASN A 44 -2.05 13.10 3.26
C ASN A 44 -1.36 12.06 4.15
N VAL A 45 -1.89 10.85 4.22
CA VAL A 45 -1.30 9.78 5.03
C VAL A 45 -0.62 8.75 4.13
N ALA A 46 0.69 8.60 4.25
CA ALA A 46 1.46 7.57 3.57
C ALA A 46 1.68 6.36 4.49
N PRO A 47 1.18 5.15 4.14
CA PRO A 47 1.37 3.94 4.94
C PRO A 47 2.72 3.26 4.76
N SER A 48 3.56 3.75 3.85
CA SER A 48 4.90 3.23 3.60
C SER A 48 5.88 4.37 3.30
N LYS A 49 7.16 4.16 3.64
CA LYS A 49 8.24 5.09 3.30
C LYS A 49 8.35 5.30 1.78
N TYR A 50 8.13 4.25 0.99
CA TYR A 50 8.05 4.34 -0.47
C TYR A 50 7.01 5.36 -0.94
N LEU A 51 5.79 5.30 -0.40
CA LEU A 51 4.74 6.26 -0.79
C LEU A 51 5.04 7.67 -0.30
N LEU A 52 5.60 7.80 0.92
CA LEU A 52 6.04 9.09 1.46
C LEU A 52 7.04 9.76 0.52
N GLU A 53 8.13 9.06 0.20
CA GLU A 53 9.20 9.52 -0.70
C GLU A 53 8.64 9.94 -2.05
N LYS A 54 7.80 9.10 -2.66
CA LYS A 54 7.22 9.40 -3.97
C LYS A 54 6.25 10.57 -3.94
N CYS A 55 5.59 10.86 -2.82
CA CYS A 55 4.75 12.06 -2.69
C CYS A 55 5.59 13.32 -2.59
N ILE A 56 6.64 13.30 -1.76
CA ILE A 56 7.57 14.43 -1.59
C ILE A 56 8.27 14.74 -2.92
N GLU A 57 8.76 13.71 -3.63
CA GLU A 57 9.35 13.86 -4.97
C GLU A 57 8.39 14.50 -6.00
N ASN A 58 7.08 14.39 -5.79
CA ASN A 58 6.06 14.98 -6.66
C ASN A 58 5.49 16.31 -6.11
N GLY A 59 6.16 16.92 -5.13
CA GLY A 59 5.83 18.25 -4.60
C GLY A 59 4.63 18.28 -3.64
N PHE A 60 4.34 17.15 -2.97
CA PHE A 60 3.31 17.07 -1.93
C PHE A 60 3.98 17.05 -0.55
N ASP A 61 4.18 18.23 0.04
CA ASP A 61 4.88 18.38 1.33
C ASP A 61 3.95 18.18 2.54
N ASN A 62 2.62 18.22 2.32
CA ASN A 62 1.60 18.00 3.35
C ASN A 62 1.31 16.51 3.58
N VAL A 63 2.33 15.65 3.56
CA VAL A 63 2.23 14.20 3.76
C VAL A 63 2.84 13.78 5.09
N GLU A 64 2.18 12.88 5.79
CA GLU A 64 2.63 12.29 7.06
C GLU A 64 2.76 10.77 6.92
N PHE A 65 3.78 10.22 7.54
CA PHE A 65 4.00 8.78 7.57
C PHE A 65 3.25 8.17 8.74
N ILE A 66 2.23 7.35 8.44
CA ILE A 66 1.49 6.57 9.43
C ILE A 66 1.37 5.14 8.90
N PRO A 67 2.20 4.19 9.37
CA PRO A 67 2.20 2.82 8.86
C PRO A 67 0.91 2.10 9.23
N ASN A 68 0.57 1.07 8.44
CA ASN A 68 -0.49 0.14 8.83
C ASN A 68 -0.02 -0.66 10.05
N CYS A 69 -0.67 -0.46 11.20
CA CYS A 69 -0.41 -1.24 12.39
C CYS A 69 -1.06 -2.62 12.31
N ILE A 70 -0.50 -3.58 13.05
CA ILE A 70 -1.12 -4.87 13.35
C ILE A 70 -1.23 -5.00 14.86
N GLN A 71 -2.28 -5.64 15.32
CA GLN A 71 -2.51 -5.89 16.75
C GLN A 71 -1.66 -7.09 17.18
N LEU A 72 -0.56 -6.85 17.89
CA LEU A 72 0.42 -7.90 18.22
C LEU A 72 -0.15 -8.94 19.19
N GLU A 73 -1.13 -8.57 19.99
CA GLU A 73 -1.84 -9.48 20.92
C GLU A 73 -2.55 -10.63 20.19
N GLY A 74 -2.81 -10.49 18.87
CA GLY A 74 -3.39 -11.55 18.04
C GLY A 74 -2.36 -12.49 17.39
N TYR A 75 -1.06 -12.28 17.62
CA TYR A 75 0.03 -13.01 16.95
C TYR A 75 1.02 -13.62 17.94
N ASP A 76 0.59 -14.68 18.63
CA ASP A 76 1.47 -15.42 19.53
C ASP A 76 2.67 -16.02 18.80
N PHE A 77 3.84 -15.90 19.43
CA PHE A 77 5.05 -16.55 18.94
C PHE A 77 4.91 -18.07 19.05
N LYS A 78 5.06 -18.77 17.92
CA LYS A 78 5.03 -20.23 17.85
C LYS A 78 6.43 -20.80 17.61
N LEU A 79 7.05 -21.35 18.65
CA LEU A 79 8.30 -22.10 18.52
C LEU A 79 8.07 -23.37 17.69
N ARG A 80 8.88 -23.60 16.66
CA ARG A 80 8.80 -24.79 15.80
C ARG A 80 9.95 -25.74 16.09
N SER A 81 9.64 -26.94 16.61
CA SER A 81 10.62 -28.00 16.89
C SER A 81 10.98 -28.85 15.66
N LYS A 82 10.06 -28.93 14.69
CA LYS A 82 10.29 -29.57 13.38
C LYS A 82 10.27 -28.50 12.29
N ILE A 83 11.35 -28.41 11.55
CA ILE A 83 11.52 -27.44 10.46
C ILE A 83 11.30 -28.18 9.14
N GLU A 84 10.21 -27.87 8.45
CA GLU A 84 9.90 -28.39 7.12
C GLU A 84 9.33 -27.25 6.25
N PRO A 85 9.58 -27.25 4.93
CA PRO A 85 9.01 -26.26 4.04
C PRO A 85 7.47 -26.34 4.01
N LYS A 86 6.81 -25.21 4.29
CA LYS A 86 5.35 -25.06 4.09
C LYS A 86 5.11 -23.80 3.26
N ILE A 87 4.31 -23.94 2.21
CA ILE A 87 3.88 -22.79 1.40
C ILE A 87 2.54 -22.31 1.93
N LEU A 88 2.47 -21.02 2.19
CA LEU A 88 1.24 -20.32 2.57
C LEU A 88 1.02 -19.17 1.58
N TRP A 89 -0.11 -19.19 0.89
CA TRP A 89 -0.53 -18.13 -0.02
C TRP A 89 -1.71 -17.37 0.58
N VAL A 90 -1.51 -16.08 0.87
CA VAL A 90 -2.50 -15.20 1.53
C VAL A 90 -2.86 -13.98 0.67
N ARG A 91 -2.69 -14.09 -0.65
CA ARG A 91 -3.03 -13.04 -1.61
C ARG A 91 -4.20 -13.48 -2.48
N ALA A 92 -4.89 -12.51 -3.08
CA ALA A 92 -5.93 -12.81 -4.05
C ALA A 92 -5.35 -13.55 -5.27
N PHE A 93 -6.14 -14.40 -5.92
CA PHE A 93 -5.80 -15.02 -7.21
C PHE A 93 -6.00 -14.02 -8.36
N ALA A 94 -5.22 -12.95 -8.35
CA ALA A 94 -5.20 -11.93 -9.39
C ALA A 94 -3.86 -11.92 -10.12
N SER A 95 -3.88 -11.63 -11.42
CA SER A 95 -2.68 -11.61 -12.28
C SER A 95 -1.57 -10.72 -11.73
N ILE A 96 -1.93 -9.58 -11.11
CA ILE A 96 -1.00 -8.64 -10.48
C ILE A 96 -0.14 -9.26 -9.37
N TYR A 97 -0.57 -10.37 -8.77
CA TYR A 97 0.17 -11.07 -7.73
C TYR A 97 0.93 -12.29 -8.25
N ASN A 98 0.75 -12.67 -9.52
CA ASN A 98 1.35 -13.88 -10.11
C ASN A 98 1.16 -15.14 -9.25
N PRO A 99 -0.09 -15.61 -9.04
CA PRO A 99 -0.35 -16.79 -8.20
C PRO A 99 0.31 -18.08 -8.71
N GLN A 100 0.61 -18.17 -10.01
CA GLN A 100 1.32 -19.32 -10.58
C GLN A 100 2.73 -19.47 -9.99
N MET A 101 3.37 -18.37 -9.58
CA MET A 101 4.67 -18.40 -8.91
C MET A 101 4.67 -19.30 -7.68
N ALA A 102 3.60 -19.30 -6.88
CA ALA A 102 3.51 -20.15 -5.69
C ALA A 102 3.55 -21.65 -6.04
N VAL A 103 2.91 -22.04 -7.14
CA VAL A 103 2.91 -23.42 -7.64
C VAL A 103 4.29 -23.79 -8.20
N SER A 104 4.91 -22.89 -8.96
CA SER A 104 6.26 -23.11 -9.49
C SER A 104 7.29 -23.29 -8.37
N VAL A 105 7.20 -22.46 -7.32
CA VAL A 105 8.06 -22.60 -6.13
C VAL A 105 7.78 -23.91 -5.40
N LEU A 106 6.51 -24.33 -5.26
CA LEU A 106 6.17 -25.62 -4.66
C LEU A 106 6.83 -26.78 -5.39
N LYS A 107 6.76 -26.78 -6.73
CA LYS A 107 7.37 -27.80 -7.56
C LYS A 107 8.87 -27.91 -7.29
N LEU A 108 9.59 -26.79 -7.25
CA LEU A 108 11.03 -26.76 -6.98
C LEU A 108 11.38 -27.25 -5.57
N ILE A 109 10.59 -26.87 -4.56
CA ILE A 109 10.81 -27.34 -3.18
C ILE A 109 10.67 -28.87 -3.10
N LYS A 110 9.71 -29.45 -3.84
CA LYS A 110 9.47 -30.89 -3.90
C LYS A 110 10.55 -31.71 -4.57
N GLU A 111 11.49 -31.09 -5.27
CA GLU A 111 12.66 -31.80 -5.81
C GLU A 111 13.64 -32.21 -4.71
N LYS A 112 13.62 -31.55 -3.54
CA LYS A 112 14.55 -31.79 -2.43
C LYS A 112 13.88 -32.20 -1.11
N TYR A 113 12.65 -31.76 -0.85
CA TYR A 113 11.93 -31.95 0.42
C TYR A 113 10.53 -32.52 0.22
#